data_AF-A0A743PCN0-F1
#
_entry.id   AF-A0A743PCN0-F1
#
_cell.length_a   1.000
_cell.length_b   1.000
_cell.length_c   1.000
_cell.angle_alpha   90.00
_cell.angle_beta   90.00
_cell.angle_gamma   90.00
#
_symmetry.space_group_name_H-M   'P 1'
#
loop_
_entity.id
_entity.type
_entity.pdbx_description
1 polymer ?
#
loop_
_entity_poly.entity_id
_entity_poly.type
_entity_poly.pdbx_seq_one_letter_code
_entity_poly.pdbx_strand_id
1 'polypeptide(L)'
;MTLSIPPSIQCQTEAACRLITRVTGDTLRAIHLYGSAVAGGLKPNSDIDLLVTICQPLTEAQRATLMQELLVLSSPPGASAEKRALEVTVVLYSQLVPWCFPPSREMQFGEWLREDIYQGIYEPAQQDWDIVLLITQILETSIPLKGERAERLFTPAPVAQLLKALRYPLDLWQSTADVQGDEYHIVLTLARIWYTLSTGRFTSKDAAADWLLPQLPEDYAATLRAAQREYLGLEQQDWHILLPAVVRFVDFAKAHIPTQFT
;
A
#
# COMPACT_ATOMS: atom_id res chain seq x y z
N MET A 1 -15.44 3.10 17.59
CA MET A 1 -14.55 1.96 17.93
C MET A 1 -13.17 2.54 18.17
N THR A 2 -12.46 2.10 19.21
CA THR A 2 -11.07 2.51 19.45
C THR A 2 -10.16 1.72 18.52
N LEU A 3 -9.38 2.40 17.68
CA LEU A 3 -8.33 1.76 16.89
C LEU A 3 -7.28 1.17 17.84
N SER A 4 -6.87 -0.07 17.60
CA SER A 4 -5.91 -0.78 18.45
C SER A 4 -4.94 -1.59 17.61
N ILE A 5 -3.67 -1.60 17.97
CA ILE A 5 -2.65 -2.43 17.32
C ILE A 5 -2.93 -3.90 17.66
N PRO A 6 -3.11 -4.79 16.67
CA PRO A 6 -3.34 -6.22 16.92
C PRO A 6 -2.21 -6.81 17.80
N PRO A 7 -2.53 -7.55 18.87
CA PRO A 7 -1.51 -8.11 19.77
C PRO A 7 -0.43 -8.92 19.06
N SER A 8 -0.78 -9.62 17.99
CA SER A 8 0.13 -10.43 17.18
C SER A 8 1.22 -9.64 16.45
N ILE A 9 1.06 -8.33 16.26
CA ILE A 9 2.06 -7.50 15.56
C ILE A 9 2.71 -6.46 16.48
N GLN A 10 2.28 -6.35 17.75
CA GLN A 10 2.73 -5.29 18.66
C GLN A 10 4.24 -5.27 18.84
N CYS A 11 4.86 -6.43 19.09
CA CYS A 11 6.30 -6.53 19.31
C CYS A 11 7.11 -6.08 18.08
N GLN A 12 6.74 -6.57 16.89
CA GLN A 12 7.42 -6.20 15.63
C GLN A 12 7.21 -4.73 15.29
N THR A 13 6.00 -4.21 15.46
CA THR A 13 5.66 -2.80 15.22
C THR A 13 6.44 -1.88 16.15
N GLU A 14 6.57 -2.25 17.42
CA GLU A 14 7.36 -1.50 18.39
C GLU A 14 8.86 -1.51 18.03
N ALA A 15 9.40 -2.67 17.64
CA ALA A 15 10.78 -2.79 17.19
C ALA A 15 11.06 -1.91 15.96
N ALA A 16 10.18 -1.95 14.95
CA ALA A 16 10.27 -1.09 13.77
C ALA A 16 10.20 0.40 14.14
N CYS A 17 9.27 0.79 15.02
CA CYS A 17 9.15 2.16 15.50
C CYS A 17 10.42 2.63 16.21
N ARG A 18 11.03 1.80 17.07
CA ARG A 18 12.28 2.11 17.78
C ARG A 18 13.46 2.24 16.82
N LEU A 19 13.58 1.34 15.85
CA LEU A 19 14.59 1.38 14.80
C LEU A 19 14.48 2.69 14.01
N ILE A 20 13.30 2.97 13.44
CA ILE A 20 13.05 4.16 12.63
C ILE A 20 13.41 5.40 13.44
N THR A 21 12.89 5.52 14.67
CA THR A 21 13.17 6.64 15.57
C THR A 21 14.66 6.87 15.79
N ARG A 22 15.44 5.81 16.05
CA ARG A 22 16.88 5.91 16.28
C ARG A 22 17.63 6.38 15.03
N VAL A 23 17.29 5.85 13.86
CA VAL A 23 18.05 6.13 12.63
C VAL A 23 17.72 7.51 12.06
N THR A 24 16.44 7.91 12.09
CA THR A 24 16.02 9.22 11.59
C THR A 24 16.42 10.36 12.53
N GLY A 25 16.51 10.10 13.84
CA GLY A 25 16.88 11.11 14.84
C GLY A 25 15.98 12.34 14.75
N ASP A 26 16.59 13.52 14.77
CA ASP A 26 15.88 14.80 14.89
C ASP A 26 15.06 15.20 13.64
N THR A 27 15.30 14.56 12.48
CA THR A 27 14.47 14.82 11.28
C THR A 27 13.08 14.18 11.41
N LEU A 28 12.88 13.23 12.33
CA LEU A 28 11.61 12.53 12.48
C LEU A 28 10.51 13.47 12.96
N ARG A 29 9.40 13.49 12.22
CA ARG A 29 8.20 14.22 12.61
C ARG A 29 7.11 13.31 13.15
N ALA A 30 6.84 12.18 12.49
CA ALA A 30 5.81 11.24 12.90
C ALA A 30 6.02 9.84 12.30
N ILE A 31 5.40 8.84 12.93
CA ILE A 31 5.25 7.48 12.40
C ILE A 31 3.80 7.06 12.60
N HIS A 32 3.13 6.66 11.52
CA HIS A 32 1.75 6.17 11.55
C HIS A 32 1.68 4.72 11.08
N LEU A 33 1.06 3.87 11.90
CA LEU A 33 0.60 2.55 11.47
C LEU A 33 -0.75 2.71 10.76
N TYR A 34 -0.91 2.08 9.60
CA TYR A 34 -2.14 2.14 8.82
C TYR A 34 -2.43 0.81 8.11
N GLY A 35 -3.31 0.86 7.11
CA GLY A 35 -3.62 -0.29 6.26
C GLY A 35 -4.37 -1.40 6.99
N SER A 36 -4.19 -2.65 6.55
CA SER A 36 -5.06 -3.78 6.97
C SER A 36 -4.96 -4.12 8.46
N ALA A 37 -3.85 -3.78 9.11
CA ALA A 37 -3.66 -3.94 10.54
C ALA A 37 -4.58 -3.03 11.38
N VAL A 38 -5.04 -1.90 10.82
CA VAL A 38 -5.85 -0.90 11.54
C VAL A 38 -7.26 -0.82 10.97
N ALA A 39 -7.41 -0.82 9.64
CA ALA A 39 -8.69 -0.79 8.94
C ALA A 39 -9.43 -2.14 8.96
N GLY A 40 -8.74 -3.21 9.36
CA GLY A 40 -9.28 -4.57 9.39
C GLY A 40 -8.90 -5.37 8.14
N GLY A 41 -9.10 -6.69 8.23
CA GLY A 41 -8.75 -7.60 7.15
C GLY A 41 -7.29 -8.05 7.13
N LEU A 42 -6.55 -7.96 8.25
CA LEU A 42 -5.21 -8.52 8.37
C LEU A 42 -5.21 -10.03 8.09
N LYS A 43 -4.66 -10.45 6.95
CA LYS A 43 -4.58 -11.85 6.49
C LYS A 43 -3.22 -12.48 6.86
N PRO A 44 -3.03 -13.80 6.73
CA PRO A 44 -1.73 -14.44 7.01
C PRO A 44 -0.56 -13.79 6.25
N ASN A 45 -0.76 -13.43 4.98
CA ASN A 45 0.27 -12.84 4.12
C ASN A 45 0.29 -11.30 4.14
N SER A 46 -0.55 -10.65 4.95
CA SER A 46 -0.53 -9.18 5.07
C SER A 46 0.77 -8.69 5.72
N ASP A 47 1.25 -7.58 5.19
CA ASP A 47 2.30 -6.72 5.72
C ASP A 47 1.82 -5.84 6.89
N ILE A 48 2.79 -5.14 7.47
CA ILE A 48 2.59 -4.04 8.43
C ILE A 48 2.96 -2.74 7.73
N ASP A 49 1.96 -1.90 7.48
CA ASP A 49 2.09 -0.66 6.74
C ASP A 49 2.48 0.52 7.65
N LEU A 50 3.66 1.11 7.42
CA LEU A 50 4.18 2.23 8.19
C LEU A 50 4.47 3.45 7.30
N LEU A 51 3.86 4.58 7.62
CA LEU A 51 4.26 5.87 7.05
C LEU A 51 5.20 6.57 8.02
N VAL A 52 6.35 7.00 7.53
CA VAL A 52 7.34 7.81 8.26
C VAL A 52 7.37 9.21 7.65
N THR A 53 7.07 10.21 8.46
CA THR A 53 7.16 11.62 8.04
C THR A 53 8.42 12.25 8.60
N ILE A 54 9.25 12.83 7.74
CA ILE A 54 10.50 13.52 8.11
C ILE A 54 10.51 14.98 7.64
N CYS A 55 11.32 15.83 8.28
CA CYS A 55 11.40 17.25 7.98
C CYS A 55 12.46 17.58 6.90
N GLN A 56 13.54 16.81 6.86
CA GLN A 56 14.68 16.94 5.94
C GLN A 56 15.06 15.58 5.37
N PRO A 57 15.60 15.50 4.13
CA PRO A 57 15.99 14.24 3.51
C PRO A 57 16.96 13.43 4.38
N LEU A 58 16.92 12.11 4.24
CA LEU A 58 17.87 11.25 4.91
C LEU A 58 19.25 11.41 4.27
N THR A 59 20.30 11.35 5.09
CA THR A 59 21.64 11.13 4.57
C THR A 59 21.76 9.73 3.96
N GLU A 60 22.71 9.52 3.05
CA GLU A 60 22.99 8.20 2.49
C GLU A 60 23.28 7.16 3.59
N ALA A 61 24.01 7.56 4.63
CA ALA A 61 24.29 6.71 5.80
C ALA A 61 23.01 6.31 6.54
N GLN A 62 22.11 7.26 6.82
CA GLN A 62 20.83 6.96 7.47
C GLN A 62 19.95 6.05 6.60
N ARG A 63 19.86 6.33 5.29
CA ARG A 63 19.09 5.49 4.36
C ARG A 63 19.64 4.07 4.34
N ALA A 64 20.95 3.91 4.16
CA ALA A 64 21.59 2.60 4.14
C ALA A 64 21.38 1.83 5.45
N THR A 65 21.60 2.48 6.61
CA THR A 65 21.34 1.86 7.92
C THR A 65 19.87 1.45 8.07
N LEU A 66 18.93 2.33 7.71
CA LEU A 66 17.51 2.04 7.85
C LEU A 66 17.08 0.85 6.98
N MET A 67 17.50 0.83 5.71
CA MET A 67 17.20 -0.26 4.78
C MET A 67 17.75 -1.60 5.25
N GLN A 68 19.03 -1.66 5.64
CA GLN A 68 19.67 -2.90 6.07
C GLN A 68 19.09 -3.42 7.40
N GLU A 69 18.78 -2.54 8.34
CA GLU A 69 18.20 -2.96 9.61
C GLU A 69 16.71 -3.35 9.47
N LEU A 70 15.96 -2.73 8.53
CA LEU A 70 14.60 -3.16 8.20
C LEU A 70 14.56 -4.57 7.60
N LEU A 71 15.56 -4.98 6.79
CA LEU A 71 15.68 -6.37 6.33
C LEU A 71 15.74 -7.36 7.50
N VAL A 72 16.43 -7.00 8.58
CA VAL A 72 16.53 -7.83 9.79
C VAL A 72 15.20 -7.87 10.55
N LEU A 73 14.39 -6.81 10.50
CA LEU A 73 13.08 -6.75 11.17
C LEU A 73 11.91 -7.25 10.33
N SER A 74 12.11 -7.46 9.03
CA SER A 74 11.08 -7.91 8.09
C SER A 74 11.34 -9.34 7.59
N SER A 75 10.29 -10.02 7.13
CA SER A 75 10.38 -11.34 6.53
C SER A 75 9.42 -11.45 5.35
N PRO A 76 9.72 -12.29 4.33
CA PRO A 76 8.84 -12.45 3.18
C PRO A 76 7.41 -12.83 3.61
N PRO A 77 6.37 -12.38 2.89
CA PRO A 77 4.99 -12.71 3.22
C PRO A 77 4.79 -14.23 3.36
N GLY A 78 4.15 -14.66 4.44
CA GLY A 78 3.91 -16.08 4.72
C GLY A 78 5.11 -16.89 5.21
N ALA A 79 6.33 -16.33 5.26
CA ALA A 79 7.51 -17.04 5.72
C ALA A 79 7.53 -17.28 7.24
N SER A 80 6.82 -16.46 8.02
CA SER A 80 6.72 -16.58 9.47
C SER A 80 5.37 -16.06 9.98
N ALA A 81 4.79 -16.77 10.94
CA ALA A 81 3.59 -16.31 11.65
C ALA A 81 3.90 -15.19 12.66
N GLU A 82 5.14 -15.14 13.17
CA GLU A 82 5.58 -14.23 14.24
C GLU A 82 6.26 -12.96 13.68
N LYS A 83 6.65 -12.98 12.41
CA LYS A 83 7.41 -11.91 11.77
C LYS A 83 6.89 -11.68 10.35
N ARG A 84 6.12 -10.61 10.19
CA ARG A 84 5.48 -10.24 8.93
C ARG A 84 6.43 -9.45 8.03
N ALA A 85 6.02 -9.29 6.79
CA ALA A 85 6.56 -8.27 5.90
C ALA A 85 6.29 -6.88 6.50
N LEU A 86 7.29 -6.00 6.43
CA LEU A 86 7.14 -4.58 6.71
C LEU A 86 7.07 -3.84 5.38
N GLU A 87 6.13 -2.91 5.28
CA GLU A 87 6.13 -1.88 4.25
C GLU A 87 6.39 -0.53 4.93
N VAL A 88 7.47 0.16 4.53
CA VAL A 88 7.83 1.46 5.12
C VAL A 88 8.02 2.51 4.04
N THR A 89 7.10 3.45 3.98
CA THR A 89 7.17 4.62 3.10
C THR A 89 7.67 5.82 3.89
N VAL A 90 8.73 6.49 3.40
CA VAL A 90 9.23 7.73 3.99
C VAL A 90 8.87 8.90 3.11
N VAL A 91 8.28 9.94 3.69
CA VAL A 91 7.86 11.15 2.99
C VAL A 91 8.33 12.40 3.73
N LEU A 92 8.71 13.43 2.96
CA LEU A 92 9.00 14.74 3.51
C LEU A 92 7.69 15.45 3.86
N TYR A 93 7.61 16.04 5.05
CA TYR A 93 6.47 16.86 5.48
C TYR A 93 6.16 17.98 4.47
N SER A 94 7.19 18.56 3.85
CA SER A 94 7.08 19.60 2.83
C SER A 94 6.46 19.14 1.50
N GLN A 95 6.26 17.84 1.29
CA GLN A 95 5.50 17.30 0.14
C GLN A 95 3.99 17.24 0.43
N LEU A 96 3.60 17.32 1.69
CA LEU A 96 2.23 17.14 2.15
C LEU A 96 1.61 18.43 2.70
N VAL A 97 2.44 19.33 3.27
CA VAL A 97 1.97 20.58 3.88
C VAL A 97 2.88 21.76 3.50
N PRO A 98 2.46 22.61 2.53
CA PRO A 98 1.32 22.41 1.63
C PRO A 98 1.57 21.23 0.67
N TRP A 99 0.49 20.71 0.08
CA TRP A 99 0.56 19.60 -0.86
C TRP A 99 1.36 19.92 -2.13
N CYS A 100 2.23 18.98 -2.53
CA CYS A 100 2.84 18.89 -3.85
C CYS A 100 2.14 17.78 -4.66
N PHE A 101 1.84 18.00 -5.94
CA PHE A 101 1.19 17.00 -6.80
C PHE A 101 1.98 16.76 -8.11
N PRO A 102 2.32 15.50 -8.44
CA PRO A 102 2.31 14.35 -7.53
C PRO A 102 3.31 14.55 -6.36
N PRO A 103 3.02 14.04 -5.16
CA PRO A 103 3.97 14.08 -4.06
C PRO A 103 5.19 13.20 -4.37
N SER A 104 6.32 13.48 -3.74
CA SER A 104 7.49 12.60 -3.79
C SER A 104 7.66 11.79 -2.51
N ARG A 105 7.89 10.48 -2.64
CA ARG A 105 8.42 9.64 -1.57
C ARG A 105 9.93 9.75 -1.55
N GLU A 106 10.49 9.83 -0.36
CA GLU A 106 11.93 9.84 -0.15
C GLU A 106 12.51 8.44 -0.31
N MET A 107 11.85 7.47 0.31
CA MET A 107 12.30 6.08 0.44
C MET A 107 11.10 5.14 0.49
N GLN A 108 11.24 3.95 -0.08
CA GLN A 108 10.29 2.85 0.06
C GLN A 108 11.05 1.58 0.47
N PHE A 109 10.60 0.93 1.53
CA PHE A 109 11.02 -0.41 1.90
C PHE A 109 9.85 -1.37 1.71
N GLY A 110 10.11 -2.52 1.10
CA GLY A 110 9.17 -3.60 0.94
C GLY A 110 9.87 -4.90 0.58
N GLU A 111 9.23 -6.04 0.85
CA GLU A 111 9.82 -7.37 0.59
C GLU A 111 10.09 -7.63 -0.90
N TRP A 112 9.34 -6.99 -1.81
CA TRP A 112 9.57 -7.09 -3.25
C TRP A 112 10.90 -6.46 -3.71
N LEU A 113 11.50 -5.60 -2.88
CA LEU A 113 12.82 -4.98 -3.13
C LEU A 113 13.95 -5.70 -2.39
N ARG A 114 13.69 -6.85 -1.75
CA ARG A 114 14.63 -7.52 -0.84
C ARG A 114 16.01 -7.74 -1.46
N GLU A 115 16.05 -8.30 -2.66
CA GLU A 115 17.32 -8.69 -3.31
C GLU A 115 18.18 -7.46 -3.61
N ASP A 116 17.58 -6.41 -4.16
CA ASP A 116 18.25 -5.13 -4.43
C ASP A 116 18.74 -4.47 -3.14
N ILE A 117 17.89 -4.43 -2.11
CA ILE A 117 18.25 -3.87 -0.81
C ILE A 117 19.43 -4.64 -0.19
N TYR A 118 19.46 -5.97 -0.29
CA TYR A 118 20.61 -6.77 0.17
C TYR A 118 21.92 -6.40 -0.53
N GLN A 119 21.86 -6.00 -1.81
CA GLN A 119 23.03 -5.54 -2.58
C GLN A 119 23.35 -4.05 -2.35
N GLY A 120 22.60 -3.36 -1.50
CA GLY A 120 22.75 -1.93 -1.26
C GLY A 120 22.21 -1.05 -2.39
N ILE A 121 21.36 -1.61 -3.26
CA ILE A 121 20.68 -0.90 -4.33
C ILE A 121 19.35 -0.39 -3.76
N TYR A 122 19.19 0.92 -3.73
CA TYR A 122 17.99 1.58 -3.20
C TYR A 122 17.38 2.46 -4.28
N GLU A 123 16.05 2.39 -4.40
CA GLU A 123 15.33 3.36 -5.25
C GLU A 123 15.63 4.79 -4.78
N PRO A 124 15.82 5.74 -5.72
CA PRO A 124 15.94 7.15 -5.36
C PRO A 124 14.58 7.70 -4.90
N ALA A 125 14.61 8.91 -4.33
CA ALA A 125 13.40 9.67 -4.13
C ALA A 125 12.71 9.91 -5.48
N GLN A 126 11.41 9.66 -5.55
CA GLN A 126 10.65 9.74 -6.80
C GLN A 126 9.21 10.20 -6.55
N GLN A 127 8.58 10.71 -7.60
CA GLN A 127 7.16 11.07 -7.58
C GLN A 127 6.29 9.82 -7.53
N ASP A 128 5.24 9.86 -6.72
CA ASP A 128 4.35 8.72 -6.51
C ASP A 128 2.92 9.20 -6.21
N TRP A 129 1.99 8.91 -7.11
CA TRP A 129 0.57 9.25 -6.93
C TRP A 129 -0.09 8.46 -5.81
N ASP A 130 0.45 7.29 -5.44
CA ASP A 130 -0.13 6.46 -4.39
C ASP A 130 -0.06 7.13 -3.00
N ILE A 131 0.90 8.04 -2.80
CA ILE A 131 0.99 8.85 -1.58
C ILE A 131 -0.31 9.63 -1.31
N VAL A 132 -1.01 10.07 -2.36
CA VAL A 132 -2.31 10.74 -2.20
C VAL A 132 -3.34 9.77 -1.60
N LEU A 133 -3.36 8.51 -2.06
CA LEU A 133 -4.26 7.46 -1.57
C LEU A 133 -3.89 7.02 -0.16
N LEU A 134 -2.59 6.87 0.11
CA LEU A 134 -2.01 6.53 1.39
C LEU A 134 -2.43 7.55 2.46
N ILE A 135 -2.17 8.85 2.23
CA ILE A 135 -2.52 9.90 3.19
C ILE A 135 -4.03 10.01 3.39
N THR A 136 -4.82 9.80 2.33
CA THR A 136 -6.29 9.80 2.43
C THR A 136 -6.76 8.68 3.36
N GLN A 137 -6.22 7.47 3.23
CA GLN A 137 -6.53 6.34 4.13
C GLN A 137 -6.02 6.59 5.56
N ILE A 138 -4.85 7.20 5.73
CA ILE A 138 -4.28 7.53 7.03
C ILE A 138 -5.12 8.55 7.80
N LEU A 139 -5.68 9.54 7.11
CA LEU A 139 -6.61 10.52 7.70
C LEU A 139 -7.91 9.85 8.20
N GLU A 140 -8.36 8.78 7.55
CA GLU A 140 -9.55 8.03 7.94
C GLU A 140 -9.26 7.03 9.06
N THR A 141 -8.17 6.26 8.95
CA THR A 141 -7.87 5.12 9.85
C THR A 141 -6.36 4.89 9.98
N SER A 142 -5.77 5.43 11.04
CA SER A 142 -4.37 5.20 11.41
C SER A 142 -4.14 5.32 12.92
N ILE A 143 -3.00 4.80 13.39
CA ILE A 143 -2.54 4.94 14.77
C ILE A 143 -1.19 5.68 14.76
N PRO A 144 -1.05 6.85 15.43
CA PRO A 144 0.24 7.49 15.58
C PRO A 144 1.10 6.69 16.58
N LEU A 145 2.17 6.07 16.09
CA LEU A 145 3.18 5.41 16.92
C LEU A 145 4.14 6.45 17.52
N LYS A 146 4.41 7.51 16.76
CA LYS A 146 5.18 8.70 17.15
C LYS A 146 4.58 9.94 16.50
N GLY A 147 4.69 11.08 17.19
CA GLY A 147 4.19 12.36 16.69
C GLY A 147 2.68 12.52 16.90
N GLU A 148 2.09 13.47 16.17
CA GLU A 148 0.67 13.77 16.26
C GLU A 148 -0.18 12.77 15.47
N ARG A 149 -1.46 12.67 15.85
CA ARG A 149 -2.49 12.02 15.05
C ARG A 149 -2.60 12.65 13.66
N ALA A 150 -2.99 11.86 12.66
CA ALA A 150 -2.98 12.25 11.26
C ALA A 150 -3.80 13.52 10.98
N GLU A 151 -4.98 13.67 11.58
CA GLU A 151 -5.88 14.81 11.35
C GLU A 151 -5.39 16.14 11.95
N ARG A 152 -4.33 16.09 12.76
CA ARG A 152 -3.63 17.29 13.26
C ARG A 152 -2.38 17.62 12.44
N LEU A 153 -1.87 16.65 11.67
CA LEU A 153 -0.62 16.78 10.92
C LEU A 153 -0.85 17.03 9.43
N PHE A 154 -1.84 16.39 8.83
CA PHE A 154 -2.11 16.43 7.40
C PHE A 154 -3.46 17.08 7.10
N THR A 155 -3.65 17.46 5.84
CA THR A 155 -4.92 17.96 5.32
C THR A 155 -5.40 17.06 4.19
N PRO A 156 -6.72 16.86 4.02
CA PRO A 156 -7.25 16.11 2.88
C PRO A 156 -6.77 16.69 1.55
N ALA A 157 -6.38 15.82 0.62
CA ALA A 157 -6.09 16.24 -0.75
C ALA A 157 -7.37 16.76 -1.44
N PRO A 158 -7.27 17.69 -2.40
CA PRO A 158 -8.41 18.09 -3.22
C PRO A 158 -8.98 16.88 -3.97
N VAL A 159 -10.32 16.78 -4.07
CA VAL A 159 -11.03 15.66 -4.72
C VAL A 159 -10.53 15.41 -6.15
N ALA A 160 -10.21 16.46 -6.90
CA ALA A 160 -9.66 16.34 -8.25
C ALA A 160 -8.30 15.62 -8.30
N GLN A 161 -7.47 15.76 -7.26
CA GLN A 161 -6.18 15.08 -7.15
C GLN A 161 -6.35 13.63 -6.68
N LEU A 162 -7.30 13.39 -5.76
CA LEU A 162 -7.67 12.03 -5.37
C LEU A 162 -8.19 11.22 -6.56
N LEU A 163 -9.04 11.82 -7.40
CA LEU A 163 -9.52 11.20 -8.64
C LEU A 163 -8.36 10.84 -9.58
N LYS A 164 -7.40 11.77 -9.77
CA LYS A 164 -6.20 11.49 -10.58
C LYS A 164 -5.38 10.36 -10.00
N ALA A 165 -5.14 10.35 -8.70
CA ALA A 165 -4.39 9.30 -8.01
C ALA A 165 -5.05 7.92 -8.18
N LEU A 166 -6.38 7.82 -8.03
CA LEU A 166 -7.12 6.57 -8.22
C LEU A 166 -7.06 6.04 -9.66
N ARG A 167 -7.02 6.95 -10.64
CA ARG A 167 -7.01 6.58 -12.06
C ARG A 167 -5.61 6.34 -12.61
N TYR A 168 -4.58 6.92 -12.01
CA TYR A 168 -3.20 6.83 -12.48
C TYR A 168 -2.71 5.38 -12.73
N PRO A 169 -2.97 4.40 -11.84
CA PRO A 169 -2.59 3.01 -12.09
C PRO A 169 -3.29 2.38 -13.30
N LEU A 170 -4.53 2.81 -13.61
CA LEU A 170 -5.26 2.33 -14.78
C LEU A 170 -4.55 2.71 -16.09
N ASP A 171 -3.87 3.86 -16.10
CA ASP A 171 -3.12 4.32 -17.26
C ASP A 171 -1.77 3.60 -17.39
N LEU A 172 -1.25 3.00 -16.32
CA LEU A 172 0.03 2.28 -16.30
C LEU A 172 -0.08 0.83 -16.79
N TRP A 173 -1.13 0.10 -16.39
CA TRP A 173 -1.24 -1.33 -16.70
C TRP A 173 -1.75 -1.58 -18.12
N GLN A 174 -0.89 -1.49 -19.13
CA GLN A 174 -1.28 -1.55 -20.55
C GLN A 174 -0.97 -2.87 -21.25
N SER A 175 -0.02 -3.63 -20.73
CA SER A 175 0.54 -4.81 -21.37
C SER A 175 0.62 -5.99 -20.41
N THR A 176 0.84 -7.18 -20.97
CA THR A 176 1.12 -8.38 -20.19
C THR A 176 2.30 -8.22 -19.24
N ALA A 177 3.35 -7.50 -19.66
CA ALA A 177 4.54 -7.29 -18.85
C ALA A 177 4.26 -6.39 -17.63
N ASP A 178 3.27 -5.49 -17.72
CA ASP A 178 2.91 -4.59 -16.62
C ASP A 178 2.14 -5.29 -15.50
N VAL A 179 1.58 -6.48 -15.78
CA VAL A 179 0.73 -7.22 -14.83
C VAL A 179 1.34 -8.53 -14.35
N GLN A 180 2.34 -9.04 -15.07
CA GLN A 180 2.97 -10.32 -14.77
C GLN A 180 3.75 -10.24 -13.45
N GLY A 181 3.47 -11.18 -12.54
CA GLY A 181 4.07 -11.25 -11.20
C GLY A 181 3.25 -10.59 -10.09
N ASP A 182 2.27 -9.76 -10.45
CA ASP A 182 1.40 -9.03 -9.51
C ASP A 182 -0.10 -9.26 -9.81
N GLU A 183 -0.45 -10.39 -10.44
CA GLU A 183 -1.75 -10.60 -11.08
C GLU A 183 -2.94 -10.45 -10.12
N TYR A 184 -2.95 -11.21 -9.01
CA TYR A 184 -4.03 -11.09 -8.03
C TYR A 184 -4.01 -9.73 -7.34
N HIS A 185 -2.83 -9.14 -7.16
CA HIS A 185 -2.68 -7.84 -6.51
C HIS A 185 -3.33 -6.73 -7.35
N ILE A 186 -3.08 -6.74 -8.66
CA ILE A 186 -3.65 -5.80 -9.61
C ILE A 186 -5.15 -6.01 -9.75
N VAL A 187 -5.63 -7.25 -9.89
CA VAL A 187 -7.07 -7.56 -9.97
C VAL A 187 -7.83 -7.04 -8.75
N LEU A 188 -7.31 -7.27 -7.53
CA LEU A 188 -7.93 -6.79 -6.30
C LEU A 188 -7.80 -5.27 -6.13
N THR A 189 -6.71 -4.67 -6.60
CA THR A 189 -6.53 -3.21 -6.58
C THR A 189 -7.52 -2.52 -7.51
N LEU A 190 -7.75 -3.08 -8.71
CA LEU A 190 -8.79 -2.61 -9.63
C LEU A 190 -10.18 -2.68 -9.02
N ALA A 191 -10.50 -3.75 -8.29
CA ALA A 191 -11.77 -3.84 -7.55
C ALA A 191 -11.90 -2.73 -6.48
N ARG A 192 -10.82 -2.41 -5.75
CA ARG A 192 -10.81 -1.31 -4.76
C ARG A 192 -10.93 0.07 -5.41
N ILE A 193 -10.27 0.30 -6.55
CA ILE A 193 -10.38 1.55 -7.32
C ILE A 193 -11.83 1.72 -7.78
N TRP A 194 -12.44 0.67 -8.33
CA TRP A 194 -13.82 0.68 -8.80
C TRP A 194 -14.79 1.00 -7.65
N TYR A 195 -14.63 0.32 -6.51
CA TYR A 195 -15.43 0.58 -5.31
C TYR A 195 -15.29 2.04 -4.84
N THR A 196 -14.05 2.54 -4.76
CA THR A 196 -13.79 3.91 -4.27
C THR A 196 -14.41 4.97 -5.18
N LEU A 197 -14.27 4.82 -6.50
CA LEU A 197 -14.86 5.76 -7.45
C LEU A 197 -16.39 5.68 -7.52
N SER A 198 -16.97 4.53 -7.18
CA SER A 198 -18.43 4.33 -7.20
C SER A 198 -19.13 4.73 -5.90
N THR A 199 -18.40 4.81 -4.79
CA THR A 199 -18.99 4.99 -3.45
C THR A 199 -18.40 6.16 -2.66
N GLY A 200 -17.24 6.68 -3.09
CA GLY A 200 -16.46 7.67 -2.35
C GLY A 200 -15.80 7.13 -1.07
N ARG A 201 -15.77 5.80 -0.87
CA ARG A 201 -15.27 5.16 0.36
C ARG A 201 -14.12 4.20 0.07
N PHE A 202 -13.25 4.01 1.05
CA PHE A 202 -12.24 2.95 1.03
C PHE A 202 -12.78 1.67 1.66
N THR A 203 -12.25 0.53 1.21
CA THR A 203 -12.56 -0.79 1.78
C THR A 203 -11.38 -1.75 1.59
N SER A 204 -11.43 -2.91 2.24
CA SER A 204 -10.41 -3.97 2.13
C SER A 204 -10.47 -4.70 0.78
N LYS A 205 -9.39 -5.42 0.43
CA LYS A 205 -9.27 -6.16 -0.84
C LYS A 205 -10.39 -7.21 -1.01
N ASP A 206 -10.70 -7.94 0.05
CA ASP A 206 -11.75 -8.97 0.06
C ASP A 206 -13.16 -8.37 -0.06
N ALA A 207 -13.47 -7.32 0.71
CA ALA A 207 -14.77 -6.65 0.65
C ALA A 207 -15.01 -5.93 -0.70
N ALA A 208 -13.97 -5.38 -1.32
CA ALA A 208 -14.06 -4.82 -2.67
C ALA A 208 -14.37 -5.90 -3.71
N ALA A 209 -13.75 -7.07 -3.59
CA ALA A 209 -14.05 -8.20 -4.45
C ALA A 209 -15.50 -8.68 -4.26
N ASP A 210 -15.94 -8.89 -3.02
CA ASP A 210 -17.33 -9.29 -2.71
C ASP A 210 -18.37 -8.29 -3.24
N TRP A 211 -18.06 -7.00 -3.18
CA TRP A 211 -18.91 -5.95 -3.73
C TRP A 211 -18.99 -6.00 -5.26
N LEU A 212 -17.87 -6.24 -5.94
CA LEU A 212 -17.80 -6.20 -7.41
C LEU A 212 -18.31 -7.49 -8.07
N LEU A 213 -18.10 -8.65 -7.45
CA LEU A 213 -18.47 -9.96 -8.00
C LEU A 213 -19.91 -10.06 -8.56
N PRO A 214 -20.98 -9.66 -7.86
CA PRO A 214 -22.34 -9.77 -8.37
C PRO A 214 -22.66 -8.83 -9.54
N GLN A 215 -21.76 -7.90 -9.88
CA GLN A 215 -21.95 -6.91 -10.94
C GLN A 215 -21.25 -7.30 -12.25
N LEU A 216 -20.39 -8.32 -12.20
CA LEU A 216 -19.55 -8.73 -13.33
C LEU A 216 -20.20 -9.84 -14.17
N PRO A 217 -19.97 -9.84 -15.50
CA PRO A 217 -20.15 -11.05 -16.30
C PRO A 217 -19.29 -12.19 -15.75
N GLU A 218 -19.78 -13.43 -15.87
CA GLU A 218 -19.20 -14.61 -15.21
C GLU A 218 -17.70 -14.81 -15.51
N ASP A 219 -17.26 -14.56 -16.75
CA ASP A 219 -15.85 -14.70 -17.13
C ASP A 219 -14.92 -13.78 -16.31
N TYR A 220 -15.34 -12.54 -16.06
CA TYR A 220 -14.57 -11.58 -15.24
C TYR A 220 -14.74 -11.87 -13.75
N ALA A 221 -15.93 -12.31 -13.33
CA ALA A 221 -16.20 -12.74 -11.96
C ALA A 221 -15.35 -13.97 -11.56
N ALA A 222 -15.08 -14.87 -12.50
CA ALA A 222 -14.19 -16.02 -12.29
C ALA A 222 -12.74 -15.57 -12.02
N THR A 223 -12.21 -14.64 -12.81
CA THR A 223 -10.86 -14.06 -12.58
C THR A 223 -10.77 -13.36 -11.24
N LEU A 224 -11.77 -12.56 -10.86
CA LEU A 224 -11.80 -11.87 -9.56
C LEU A 224 -11.89 -12.87 -8.39
N ARG A 225 -12.70 -13.93 -8.50
CA ARG A 225 -12.75 -14.99 -7.48
C ARG A 225 -11.43 -15.72 -7.32
N ALA A 226 -10.73 -16.03 -8.42
CA ALA A 226 -9.42 -16.66 -8.36
C ALA A 226 -8.43 -15.79 -7.58
N ALA A 227 -8.36 -14.50 -7.90
CA ALA A 227 -7.53 -13.52 -7.19
C ALA A 227 -7.89 -13.41 -5.70
N GLN A 228 -9.19 -13.34 -5.38
CA GLN A 228 -9.68 -13.26 -4.01
C GLN A 228 -9.32 -14.53 -3.21
N ARG A 229 -9.49 -15.73 -3.78
CA ARG A 229 -9.19 -17.00 -3.10
C ARG A 229 -7.71 -17.15 -2.79
N GLU A 230 -6.83 -16.73 -3.71
CA GLU A 230 -5.39 -16.74 -3.46
C GLU A 230 -4.99 -15.75 -2.38
N TYR A 231 -5.52 -14.52 -2.44
CA TYR A 231 -5.29 -13.51 -1.40
C TYR A 231 -5.74 -13.98 -0.01
N LEU A 232 -6.83 -14.75 0.07
CA LEU A 232 -7.31 -15.34 1.32
C LEU A 232 -6.51 -16.58 1.76
N GLY A 233 -5.53 -17.02 0.98
CA GLY A 233 -4.71 -18.21 1.27
C GLY A 233 -5.46 -19.53 1.09
N LEU A 234 -6.56 -19.53 0.32
CA LEU A 234 -7.39 -20.72 0.13
C LEU A 234 -6.89 -21.60 -1.01
N GLU A 235 -6.30 -21.00 -2.04
CA GLU A 235 -5.90 -21.71 -3.26
C GLU A 235 -4.86 -20.89 -4.03
N GLN A 236 -3.70 -21.48 -4.33
CA GLN A 236 -2.70 -20.86 -5.20
C GLN A 236 -3.04 -21.17 -6.66
N GLN A 237 -2.99 -20.15 -7.50
CA GLN A 237 -3.27 -20.25 -8.92
C GLN A 237 -1.97 -20.35 -9.73
N ASP A 238 -2.06 -20.99 -10.90
CA ASP A 238 -1.05 -20.82 -11.94
C ASP A 238 -1.38 -19.57 -12.76
N TRP A 239 -0.84 -18.43 -12.33
CA TRP A 239 -1.07 -17.15 -12.99
C TRP A 239 -0.54 -17.09 -14.42
N HIS A 240 0.43 -17.92 -14.78
CA HIS A 240 0.90 -18.00 -16.17
C HIS A 240 -0.23 -18.46 -17.11
N ILE A 241 -1.05 -19.41 -16.65
CA ILE A 241 -2.23 -19.88 -17.39
C ILE A 241 -3.34 -18.83 -17.39
N LEU A 242 -3.56 -18.15 -16.26
CA LEU A 242 -4.62 -17.15 -16.11
C LEU A 242 -4.29 -15.78 -16.71
N LEU A 243 -3.04 -15.53 -17.08
CA LEU A 243 -2.56 -14.23 -17.53
C LEU A 243 -3.40 -13.61 -18.67
N PRO A 244 -3.85 -14.35 -19.70
CA PRO A 244 -4.74 -13.79 -20.72
C PRO A 244 -6.10 -13.33 -20.16
N ALA A 245 -6.61 -13.99 -19.11
CA ALA A 245 -7.85 -13.58 -18.45
C ALA A 245 -7.64 -12.35 -17.57
N VAL A 246 -6.48 -12.24 -16.90
CA VAL A 246 -6.08 -11.06 -16.13
C VAL A 246 -5.99 -9.83 -17.03
N VAL A 247 -5.35 -9.94 -18.19
CA VAL A 247 -5.29 -8.84 -19.17
C VAL A 247 -6.69 -8.41 -19.61
N ARG A 248 -7.58 -9.36 -19.94
CA ARG A 248 -8.98 -9.03 -20.27
C ARG A 248 -9.71 -8.36 -19.12
N PHE A 249 -9.46 -8.76 -17.87
CA PHE A 249 -10.04 -8.13 -16.69
C PHE A 249 -9.57 -6.68 -16.53
N VAL A 250 -8.28 -6.41 -16.74
CA VAL A 250 -7.71 -5.05 -16.71
C VAL A 250 -8.34 -4.17 -17.79
N ASP A 251 -8.46 -4.66 -19.03
CA ASP A 251 -9.10 -3.93 -20.12
C ASP A 251 -10.59 -3.67 -19.84
N PHE A 252 -11.29 -4.65 -19.29
CA PHE A 252 -12.67 -4.49 -18.86
C PHE A 252 -12.80 -3.41 -17.78
N ALA A 253 -11.93 -3.44 -16.76
CA ALA A 253 -11.92 -2.45 -15.70
C ALA A 253 -11.66 -1.03 -16.25
N LYS A 254 -10.69 -0.86 -17.16
CA LYS A 254 -10.43 0.44 -17.81
C LYS A 254 -11.64 1.01 -18.54
N ALA A 255 -12.42 0.14 -19.20
CA ALA A 255 -13.59 0.54 -19.96
C ALA A 255 -14.81 0.88 -19.08
N HIS A 256 -14.90 0.35 -17.86
CA HIS A 256 -16.12 0.43 -17.03
C HIS A 256 -15.96 1.16 -15.70
N ILE A 257 -14.73 1.35 -15.20
CA ILE A 257 -14.49 2.13 -13.99
C ILE A 257 -14.88 3.60 -14.22
N PRO A 258 -15.67 4.22 -13.31
CA PRO A 258 -16.09 5.62 -13.44
C PRO A 258 -14.93 6.61 -13.69
N THR A 259 -15.16 7.59 -14.56
CA THR A 259 -14.17 8.65 -14.86
C THR A 259 -14.26 9.84 -13.90
N GLN A 260 -15.27 9.85 -13.03
CA GLN A 260 -15.51 10.80 -11.94
C GLN A 260 -16.08 10.02 -10.75
N PHE A 261 -16.11 10.64 -9.57
CA PHE A 261 -16.87 10.10 -8.44
C PHE A 261 -18.37 10.10 -8.77
N THR A 262 -19.03 8.96 -8.54
CA THR A 262 -20.50 8.81 -8.62
C THR A 262 -21.17 9.32 -7.35
#